data_AF-A0A0A9Z3C4-F1
#
_entry.id   AF-A0A0A9Z3C4-F1
#
_cell.length_a   1.000
_cell.length_b   1.000
_cell.length_c   1.000
_cell.angle_alpha   90.00
_cell.angle_beta   90.00
_cell.angle_gamma   90.00
#
_symmetry.space_group_name_H-M   'P 1'
#
loop_
_entity.id
_entity.type
_entity.pdbx_description
1 polymer ?
#
loop_
_entity_poly.entity_id
_entity_poly.type
_entity_poly.pdbx_seq_one_letter_code
_entity_poly.pdbx_strand_id
1 'polypeptide(L)'
;HAEAWQDYVILDVVSRLQKGVRPTQEELTSMDPKIRQLLSRWDSLQTRDGMLYHEWERPQGRSYWQIIVPEHQIPLVLKQCHNNATGGHFGFLKTLGKIRLHYF
;
A
#
# COMPACT_ATOMS: atom_id res chain seq x y z
N HIS A 1 15.21 14.58 1.23
CA HIS A 1 15.55 14.37 -0.20
C HIS A 1 15.58 12.87 -0.57
N ALA A 2 15.17 11.97 0.33
CA ALA A 2 15.03 10.53 0.06
C ALA A 2 13.56 10.11 -0.16
N GLU A 3 12.61 11.01 0.11
CA GLU A 3 11.18 10.68 0.22
C GLU A 3 10.45 10.57 -1.13
N ALA A 4 10.80 11.38 -2.14
CA ALA A 4 10.12 11.36 -3.45
C ALA A 4 10.31 10.04 -4.23
N TRP A 5 11.35 9.27 -3.91
CA TRP A 5 11.64 7.99 -4.56
C TRP A 5 10.75 6.87 -4.05
N GLN A 6 10.19 7.01 -2.85
CA GLN A 6 9.24 6.05 -2.31
C GLN A 6 7.90 6.19 -3.04
N ASP A 7 7.46 7.43 -3.26
CA ASP A 7 6.14 7.72 -3.79
C ASP A 7 5.94 7.25 -5.23
N TYR A 8 6.94 7.41 -6.12
CA TYR A 8 6.79 6.94 -7.50
C TYR A 8 6.62 5.42 -7.59
N VAL A 9 7.31 4.66 -6.73
CA VAL A 9 7.20 3.19 -6.68
C VAL A 9 5.78 2.78 -6.32
N ILE A 10 5.21 3.41 -5.29
CA ILE A 10 3.86 3.08 -4.80
C ILE A 10 2.82 3.48 -5.83
N LEU A 11 2.93 4.68 -6.40
CA LEU A 11 2.00 5.17 -7.41
C LEU A 11 2.02 4.32 -8.69
N ASP A 12 3.20 3.87 -9.14
CA ASP A 12 3.32 2.99 -10.31
C ASP A 12 2.64 1.63 -10.05
N VAL A 13 2.88 1.02 -8.88
CA VAL A 13 2.24 -0.24 -8.50
C VAL A 13 0.72 -0.09 -8.35
N VAL A 14 0.24 0.99 -7.74
CA VAL A 14 -1.21 1.29 -7.65
C VAL A 14 -1.83 1.41 -9.03
N SER A 15 -1.21 2.17 -9.94
CA SER A 15 -1.69 2.36 -11.32
C SER A 15 -1.81 1.02 -12.07
N ARG A 16 -0.83 0.12 -11.91
CA ARG A 16 -0.86 -1.22 -12.53
C ARG A 16 -1.94 -2.12 -11.96
N LEU A 17 -2.07 -2.17 -10.64
CA LEU A 17 -3.12 -2.96 -9.97
C LEU A 17 -4.51 -2.47 -10.35
N GLN A 18 -4.73 -1.15 -10.45
CA GLN A 18 -6.00 -0.59 -10.90
C GLN A 18 -6.34 -0.93 -12.35
N LYS A 19 -5.32 -1.04 -13.21
CA LYS A 19 -5.48 -1.51 -14.60
C LYS A 19 -5.70 -3.02 -14.70
N GLY A 20 -5.46 -3.78 -13.63
CA GLY A 20 -5.55 -5.25 -13.63
C GLY A 20 -4.52 -5.94 -14.53
N VAL A 21 -3.50 -5.21 -14.99
CA VAL A 21 -2.47 -5.76 -15.88
C VAL A 21 -1.32 -6.28 -15.03
N ARG A 22 -1.28 -7.61 -14.84
CA ARG A 22 -0.14 -8.27 -14.19
C ARG A 22 1.05 -8.27 -15.15
N PRO A 23 2.21 -7.73 -14.75
CA PRO A 23 3.39 -7.73 -15.62
C PRO A 23 3.93 -9.14 -15.82
N THR A 24 4.50 -9.36 -17.00
CA THR A 24 5.22 -10.59 -17.35
C THR A 24 6.56 -10.67 -16.61
N GLN A 25 7.17 -11.87 -16.56
CA GLN A 25 8.50 -12.06 -15.96
C GLN A 25 9.59 -11.21 -16.65
N GLU A 26 9.50 -11.01 -17.96
CA GLU A 26 10.43 -10.17 -18.72
C GLU A 26 10.31 -8.69 -18.35
N GLU A 27 9.07 -8.19 -18.24
CA GLU A 27 8.81 -6.82 -17.79
C GLU A 27 9.30 -6.61 -16.36
N LEU A 28 9.02 -7.55 -15.44
CA LEU A 28 9.50 -7.49 -14.06
C LEU A 28 11.03 -7.40 -14.00
N THR A 29 11.74 -8.16 -14.83
CA THR A 29 13.21 -8.17 -14.85
C THR A 29 13.81 -6.82 -15.25
N SER A 30 13.10 -6.07 -16.11
CA SER A 30 13.51 -4.75 -16.60
C SER A 30 13.06 -3.58 -15.71
N MET A 31 12.22 -3.84 -14.70
CA MET A 31 11.71 -2.83 -13.78
C MET A 31 12.71 -2.46 -12.68
N ASP A 32 12.46 -1.32 -12.04
CA ASP A 32 13.11 -0.94 -10.80
C ASP A 32 12.98 -2.07 -9.75
N PRO A 33 14.05 -2.43 -9.02
CA PRO A 33 14.03 -3.52 -8.06
C PRO A 33 12.93 -3.42 -6.99
N LYS A 34 12.56 -2.21 -6.57
CA LYS A 34 11.50 -2.00 -5.55
C LYS A 34 10.12 -2.24 -6.13
N ILE A 35 9.87 -1.73 -7.34
CA ILE A 35 8.62 -1.98 -8.10
C ILE A 35 8.48 -3.49 -8.35
N ARG A 36 9.55 -4.13 -8.85
CA ARG A 36 9.60 -5.58 -9.06
C ARG A 36 9.28 -6.34 -7.77
N GLN A 37 9.91 -5.99 -6.65
CA GLN A 37 9.70 -6.70 -5.38
C GLN A 37 8.23 -6.68 -4.93
N LEU A 38 7.54 -5.54 -5.10
CA LEU A 38 6.12 -5.43 -4.79
C LEU A 38 5.27 -6.24 -5.77
N LEU A 39 5.49 -6.07 -7.07
CA LEU A 39 4.71 -6.77 -8.10
C LEU A 39 4.93 -8.29 -8.11
N SER A 40 6.07 -8.77 -7.63
CA SER A 40 6.28 -10.21 -7.38
C SER A 40 5.33 -10.79 -6.33
N ARG A 41 4.73 -9.94 -5.48
CA ARG A 41 3.71 -10.30 -4.47
C ARG A 41 2.30 -9.89 -4.90
N TRP A 42 2.05 -9.80 -6.21
CA TRP A 42 0.79 -9.36 -6.81
C TRP A 42 -0.45 -9.93 -6.10
N ASP A 43 -0.46 -11.23 -5.83
CA ASP A 43 -1.61 -11.94 -5.25
C ASP A 43 -1.91 -11.50 -3.80
N SER A 44 -0.94 -10.91 -3.10
CA SER A 44 -1.09 -10.33 -1.76
C SER A 44 -1.26 -8.81 -1.78
N LEU A 45 -1.40 -8.20 -2.96
CA LEU A 45 -1.61 -6.76 -3.12
C LEU A 45 -3.03 -6.44 -3.57
N GLN A 46 -3.58 -5.36 -3.04
CA GLN A 46 -4.89 -4.85 -3.46
C GLN A 46 -4.89 -3.31 -3.43
N THR A 47 -5.61 -2.69 -4.35
CA THR A 47 -5.88 -1.24 -4.25
C THR A 47 -7.29 -1.00 -3.69
N ARG A 48 -7.43 -0.04 -2.77
CA ARG A 48 -8.74 0.44 -2.28
C ARG A 48 -8.67 1.96 -2.13
N ASP A 49 -9.62 2.67 -2.71
CA ASP A 49 -9.70 4.14 -2.67
C ASP A 49 -8.39 4.86 -3.08
N GLY A 50 -7.66 4.30 -4.06
CA GLY A 50 -6.38 4.82 -4.54
C GLY A 50 -5.16 4.51 -3.65
N MET A 51 -5.34 3.75 -2.58
CA MET A 51 -4.28 3.34 -1.66
C MET A 51 -3.89 1.88 -1.90
N LEU A 52 -2.60 1.57 -1.69
CA LEU A 52 -2.08 0.22 -1.80
C LEU A 52 -2.22 -0.51 -0.46
N TYR A 53 -2.74 -1.73 -0.51
CA TYR A 53 -2.86 -2.63 0.63
C TYR A 53 -2.01 -3.87 0.37
N HIS A 54 -1.34 -4.37 1.41
CA HIS A 54 -0.63 -5.63 1.39
C HIS A 54 -1.19 -6.56 2.46
N GLU A 55 -1.51 -7.79 2.06
CA GLU A 55 -1.90 -8.85 2.95
C GLU A 55 -0.66 -9.44 3.61
N TRP A 56 -0.69 -9.50 4.94
CA TRP A 56 0.31 -10.18 5.74
C TRP A 56 -0.32 -11.38 6.41
N GLU A 57 0.22 -12.56 6.16
CA GLU A 57 -0.13 -13.77 6.90
C GLU A 57 0.50 -13.74 8.30
N ARG A 58 -0.29 -14.06 9.33
CA ARG A 58 0.25 -14.32 10.67
C ARG A 58 0.59 -15.80 10.82
N PRO A 59 1.55 -16.16 11.68
CA PRO A 59 1.88 -17.55 12.00
C PRO A 59 0.67 -18.40 12.45
N GLN A 60 -0.39 -17.74 12.96
CA GLN A 60 -1.62 -18.37 13.45
C GLN A 60 -2.69 -18.54 12.35
N GLY A 61 -2.35 -18.40 11.07
CA GLY A 61 -3.27 -18.56 9.94
C GLY A 61 -4.28 -17.41 9.76
N ARG A 62 -4.11 -16.30 10.48
CA ARG A 62 -4.97 -15.10 10.33
C ARG A 62 -4.24 -14.05 9.51
N SER A 63 -4.74 -13.76 8.31
CA SER A 63 -4.23 -12.66 7.50
C SER A 63 -4.74 -11.30 7.96
N TYR A 64 -3.96 -10.25 7.76
CA TYR A 64 -4.39 -8.88 7.97
C TYR A 64 -3.83 -7.96 6.89
N TRP A 65 -4.66 -6.99 6.49
CA TRP A 65 -4.30 -5.99 5.50
C TRP A 65 -3.62 -4.79 6.18
N GLN A 66 -2.44 -4.43 5.67
CA GLN A 66 -1.77 -3.17 6.01
C GLN A 66 -1.91 -2.20 4.83
N ILE A 67 -2.12 -0.93 5.15
CA ILE A 67 -2.13 0.15 4.16
C ILE A 67 -0.69 0.57 4.00
N ILE A 68 -0.28 0.77 2.74
CA ILE A 68 0.95 1.48 2.47
C ILE A 68 0.66 2.68 1.60
N VAL A 69 1.16 3.80 2.08
CA VAL A 69 0.72 5.14 1.68
C VAL A 69 1.96 5.89 1.22
N PRO A 70 1.92 6.52 0.03
CA PRO A 70 2.91 7.53 -0.35
C PRO A 70 2.93 8.66 0.67
N GLU A 71 4.08 9.25 0.97
CA GLU A 71 4.19 10.27 2.01
C GLU A 71 3.26 11.46 1.75
N HIS A 72 3.16 11.90 0.49
CA HIS A 72 2.26 12.99 0.10
C HIS A 72 0.77 12.66 0.29
N GLN A 73 0.40 11.38 0.42
CA GLN A 73 -0.99 10.96 0.66
C GLN A 73 -1.31 10.77 2.14
N ILE A 74 -0.32 10.85 3.05
CA ILE A 74 -0.57 10.77 4.50
C ILE A 74 -1.65 11.78 4.95
N PRO A 75 -1.62 13.07 4.55
CA PRO A 75 -2.67 14.01 4.94
C PRO A 75 -4.06 13.60 4.46
N LEU A 76 -4.15 13.01 3.26
CA LEU A 76 -5.40 12.50 2.71
C LEU A 76 -5.92 11.31 3.52
N VAL A 77 -5.05 10.37 3.89
CA VAL A 77 -5.39 9.22 4.73
C VAL A 77 -5.88 9.69 6.10
N LEU A 78 -5.18 10.64 6.72
CA LEU A 78 -5.59 11.22 8.00
C LEU A 78 -6.96 11.92 7.91
N LYS A 79 -7.21 12.65 6.82
CA LYS A 79 -8.51 13.30 6.57
C LYS A 79 -9.64 12.29 6.39
N GLN A 80 -9.42 11.22 5.62
CA GLN A 80 -10.42 10.15 5.45
C GLN A 80 -10.71 9.44 6.78
N CYS A 81 -9.67 9.21 7.60
CA CYS A 81 -9.84 8.66 8.94
C CYS A 81 -10.67 9.59 9.83
N HIS A 82 -10.41 10.89 9.81
CA HIS A 82 -11.15 11.88 10.60
C HIS A 82 -12.63 11.97 10.18
N ASN A 83 -12.91 11.99 8.88
CA ASN A 83 -14.28 12.06 8.37
C ASN A 83 -15.09 10.78 8.66
N ASN A 84 -14.44 9.63 8.79
CA ASN A 84 -15.06 8.37 9.16
C ASN A 84 -15.07 8.11 10.69
N ALA A 85 -14.46 9.00 11.50
CA ALA A 85 -14.30 8.84 12.94
C ALA A 85 -15.44 9.44 13.78
N THR A 86 -16.49 10.00 13.17
CA THR A 86 -17.72 10.41 13.87
C THR A 86 -18.42 9.28 14.63
N GLY A 87 -17.95 8.02 14.53
CA GLY A 87 -18.40 6.87 15.31
C GLY A 87 -17.44 6.28 16.36
N GLY A 88 -16.22 6.79 16.57
CA GLY A 88 -15.42 6.32 17.72
C GLY A 88 -13.90 6.52 17.67
N HIS A 89 -13.36 7.14 18.72
CA HIS A 89 -11.93 7.29 19.04
C HIS A 89 -11.09 6.00 18.88
N PHE A 90 -11.70 4.82 18.91
CA PHE A 90 -11.02 3.53 18.78
C PHE A 90 -10.62 3.14 17.35
N GLY A 91 -11.22 3.73 16.31
CA GLY A 91 -10.88 3.44 14.92
C GLY A 91 -9.55 4.07 14.49
N PHE A 92 -9.25 5.25 15.03
CA PHE A 92 -8.08 6.06 14.68
C PHE A 92 -6.75 5.35 14.99
N LEU A 93 -6.58 4.85 16.22
CA LEU A 93 -5.36 4.15 16.65
C LEU A 93 -5.18 2.80 15.93
N LYS A 94 -6.29 2.12 15.60
CA LYS A 94 -6.26 0.86 14.84
C LYS A 94 -5.83 1.07 13.39
N THR A 95 -6.22 2.19 12.77
CA THR A 95 -5.82 2.52 11.40
C THR A 95 -4.38 3.02 11.36
N LEU A 96 -3.97 3.88 12.31
CA LEU A 96 -2.59 4.35 12.39
C LEU A 96 -1.59 3.20 12.61
N GLY A 97 -1.92 2.22 13.44
CA GLY A 97 -1.11 1.01 13.62
C GLY A 97 -1.05 0.07 12.41
N LYS A 98 -1.86 0.32 11.37
CA LYS A 98 -1.87 -0.43 10.11
C LYS A 98 -1.27 0.35 8.93
N ILE A 99 -1.01 1.64 9.11
CA ILE A 99 -0.32 2.47 8.11
C ILE A 99 1.17 2.23 8.29
N ARG A 100 1.80 1.61 7.29
CA ARG A 100 3.25 1.66 7.16
C ARG A 100 3.62 2.76 6.17
N LEU A 101 4.60 3.57 6.54
CA LEU A 101 5.20 4.59 5.66
C LEU A 101 6.34 4.00 4.82
N HIS A 102 6.98 2.95 5.33
CA HIS A 102 8.11 2.32 4.67
C HIS A 102 7.81 0.86 4.29
N TYR A 103 8.11 0.57 3.03
CA TYR A 103 8.11 -0.78 2.45
C TYR A 103 9.48 -1.43 2.60
N PHE A 104 9.88 -1.89 3.78
CA PHE A 104 11.01 -2.84 3.92
C PHE A 104 10.75 -3.73 5.14
#